data_AF-Q23BP1-F1
#
_entry.id   AF-Q23BP1-F1
#
_cell.length_a   1.000
_cell.length_b   1.000
_cell.length_c   1.000
_cell.angle_alpha   90.00
_cell.angle_beta   90.00
_cell.angle_gamma   90.00
#
_symmetry.space_group_name_H-M   'P 1'
#
loop_
_entity.id
_entity.type
_entity.pdbx_description
1 polymer ?
#
loop_
_entity_poly.entity_id
_entity_poly.type
_entity_poly.pdbx_seq_one_letter_code
_entity_poly.pdbx_strand_id
1 'polypeptide(L)'
;MRTTTLIVLTAITLLLGTAAIYQISKPKQNLSWTKCLRFDQIPNSKGIIQFYAENICDQRYQYSLQMVSDQGRGSAYQIDVPCLKKGQKYLLKDYQQYDLLNESEYDC
;
A
#
# COMPACT_ATOMS: atom_id res chain seq x y z
N MET A 1 34.65 36.04 -39.23
CA MET A 1 33.35 36.28 -38.57
C MET A 1 32.43 35.14 -38.99
N ARG A 2 32.34 34.06 -38.20
CA ARG A 2 31.42 33.83 -37.08
C ARG A 2 29.95 33.95 -37.50
N THR A 3 29.32 32.81 -37.79
CA THR A 3 27.90 32.52 -37.49
C THR A 3 27.60 31.05 -37.79
N THR A 4 28.16 30.16 -36.98
CA THR A 4 27.80 28.73 -36.95
C THR A 4 27.23 28.42 -35.58
N THR A 5 25.99 28.84 -35.31
CA THR A 5 25.28 28.48 -34.07
C THR A 5 23.79 28.75 -34.24
N LEU A 6 23.17 28.08 -35.21
CA LEU A 6 21.77 27.71 -35.10
C LEU A 6 21.74 26.19 -35.23
N ILE A 7 20.87 25.54 -34.46
CA ILE A 7 20.75 24.07 -34.35
C ILE A 7 21.64 23.45 -33.25
N VAL A 8 21.63 24.03 -32.05
CA VAL A 8 21.63 23.19 -30.83
C VAL A 8 20.18 23.12 -30.36
N LEU A 9 19.42 22.41 -31.18
CA LEU A 9 18.10 21.88 -30.90
C LEU A 9 18.15 21.15 -29.55
N THR A 10 17.42 21.67 -28.56
CA THR A 10 16.35 20.92 -27.87
C THR A 10 16.66 19.53 -27.28
N ALA A 11 17.92 19.19 -27.01
CA ALA A 11 18.34 17.88 -26.50
C ALA A 11 18.65 17.88 -24.99
N ILE A 12 18.24 18.90 -24.23
CA ILE A 12 18.51 18.99 -22.77
C ILE A 12 17.22 18.87 -21.94
N THR A 13 16.03 18.97 -22.53
CA THR A 13 14.76 18.87 -21.78
C THR A 13 14.17 17.46 -21.65
N LEU A 14 14.78 16.44 -22.26
CA LEU A 14 14.22 15.07 -22.29
C LEU A 14 14.89 14.06 -21.36
N LEU A 15 15.99 14.41 -20.68
CA LEU A 15 16.68 13.50 -19.74
C LEU A 15 16.38 13.79 -18.25
N LEU A 16 15.60 14.82 -17.96
CA LEU A 16 15.06 15.10 -16.61
C LEU A 16 13.58 14.72 -16.48
N GLY A 17 12.99 14.11 -17.50
CA GLY A 17 11.54 13.88 -17.63
C GLY A 17 10.98 12.60 -16.98
N THR A 18 11.78 11.75 -16.35
CA THR A 18 11.26 10.50 -15.73
C THR A 18 11.78 10.25 -14.32
N ALA A 19 12.54 11.18 -13.74
CA ALA A 19 12.91 11.12 -12.34
C ALA A 19 11.70 11.54 -11.46
N ALA A 20 10.85 10.54 -11.20
CA ALA A 20 10.02 10.45 -10.01
C ALA A 20 8.88 11.47 -9.85
N ILE A 21 7.93 11.49 -10.79
CA ILE A 21 6.53 11.76 -10.44
C ILE A 21 5.98 10.50 -9.74
N TYR A 22 6.49 10.21 -8.55
CA TYR A 22 5.92 9.24 -7.60
C TYR A 22 5.73 9.88 -6.22
N GLN A 23 5.54 11.20 -6.18
CA GLN A 23 4.76 11.83 -5.11
C GLN A 23 3.31 11.98 -5.57
N ILE A 24 2.72 10.87 -6.02
CA ILE A 24 1.27 10.75 -6.03
C ILE A 24 0.90 10.58 -4.56
N SER A 25 0.49 11.70 -3.97
CA SER A 25 -0.35 11.82 -2.78
C SER A 25 -0.48 10.53 -1.97
N LYS A 26 0.21 10.43 -0.84
CA LYS A 26 -0.21 9.49 0.21
C LYS A 26 -1.67 9.84 0.54
N PRO A 27 -2.68 9.00 0.24
CA PRO A 27 -3.93 9.16 0.93
C PRO A 27 -3.60 8.97 2.41
N LYS A 28 -4.06 9.89 3.26
CA LYS A 28 -4.10 9.71 4.71
C LYS A 28 -5.05 8.54 5.00
N GLN A 29 -4.63 7.31 4.75
CA GLN A 29 -5.28 6.15 5.30
C GLN A 29 -4.67 5.96 6.68
N ASN A 30 -5.36 6.53 7.67
CA ASN A 30 -5.15 6.28 9.08
C ASN A 30 -5.64 4.85 9.38
N LEU A 31 -4.96 3.87 8.80
CA LEU A 31 -5.18 2.46 9.10
C LEU A 31 -4.57 2.21 10.46
N SER A 32 -5.43 1.75 11.37
CA SER A 32 -5.22 1.59 12.80
C SER A 32 -3.85 1.01 13.24
N TRP A 33 -3.48 1.34 14.48
CA TRP A 33 -2.16 1.18 15.09
C TRP A 33 -2.15 0.10 16.17
N THR A 34 -2.70 -1.08 15.91
CA THR A 34 -2.40 -2.21 16.79
C THR A 34 -0.90 -2.40 16.78
N LYS A 35 -0.31 -2.51 17.97
CA LYS A 35 1.14 -2.40 18.17
C LYS A 35 1.95 -3.34 17.27
N CYS A 36 1.36 -4.48 16.92
CA CYS A 36 2.02 -5.53 16.16
C CYS A 36 1.54 -5.69 14.73
N LEU A 37 0.55 -4.93 14.25
CA LEU A 37 0.03 -5.07 12.88
C LEU A 37 0.49 -3.90 12.00
N ARG A 38 1.05 -4.22 10.83
CA ARG A 38 1.37 -3.24 9.77
C ARG A 38 0.64 -3.60 8.49
N PHE A 39 0.13 -2.58 7.81
CA PHE A 39 -0.43 -2.71 6.46
C PHE A 39 0.56 -2.23 5.40
N ASP A 40 0.81 -3.08 4.41
CA ASP A 40 1.68 -2.79 3.26
C ASP A 40 0.90 -2.80 1.95
N GLN A 41 1.32 -1.94 1.03
CA GLN A 41 0.80 -1.86 -0.33
C GLN A 41 1.92 -2.16 -1.32
N ILE A 42 1.77 -3.25 -2.08
CA ILE A 42 2.79 -3.71 -3.02
C ILE A 42 2.17 -3.88 -4.41
N PRO A 43 2.67 -3.20 -5.45
CA PRO A 43 2.24 -3.48 -6.82
C PRO A 43 2.72 -4.87 -7.26
N ASN A 44 1.84 -5.65 -7.86
CA ASN A 44 2.22 -6.91 -8.48
C ASN A 44 2.91 -6.67 -9.85
N SER A 45 3.33 -7.74 -10.52
CA SER A 45 4.00 -7.67 -11.83
C SER A 45 3.17 -7.04 -12.96
N LYS A 46 1.86 -6.86 -12.75
CA LYS A 46 0.93 -6.19 -13.67
C LYS A 46 0.62 -4.74 -13.24
N GLY A 47 1.27 -4.23 -12.19
CA GLY A 47 1.04 -2.90 -11.64
C GLY A 47 -0.22 -2.78 -10.77
N ILE A 48 -0.89 -3.87 -10.44
CA ILE A 48 -2.08 -3.86 -9.58
C ILE A 48 -1.63 -3.81 -8.12
N ILE A 49 -2.12 -2.83 -7.35
CA ILE A 49 -1.83 -2.72 -5.93
C ILE A 49 -2.47 -3.88 -5.16
N GLN A 50 -1.66 -4.61 -4.41
CA GLN A 50 -2.07 -5.63 -3.48
C GLN A 50 -1.81 -5.18 -2.05
N PHE A 51 -2.72 -5.54 -1.15
CA PHE A 51 -2.67 -5.16 0.26
C PHE A 51 -2.27 -6.34 1.12
N TYR A 52 -1.37 -6.09 2.06
CA TYR A 52 -0.83 -7.11 2.94
C TYR A 52 -0.95 -6.68 4.40
N ALA A 53 -1.29 -7.64 5.25
CA ALA A 53 -1.18 -7.56 6.69
C ALA A 53 0.13 -8.22 7.14
N GLU A 54 0.93 -7.54 7.95
CA GLU A 54 2.20 -8.04 8.47
C GLU A 54 2.24 -7.95 9.99
N ASN A 55 2.65 -9.04 10.65
CA ASN A 55 3.00 -8.98 12.07
C ASN A 55 4.44 -8.44 12.24
N ILE A 56 4.61 -7.34 12.98
CA ILE A 56 5.92 -6.73 13.24
C ILE A 56 6.51 -7.07 14.62
N CYS A 57 5.74 -7.73 15.49
CA CYS A 57 6.20 -8.17 16.81
C CYS A 57 6.85 -9.55 16.76
N ASP A 58 7.68 -9.86 17.76
CA ASP A 58 8.38 -11.15 17.87
C ASP A 58 7.43 -12.32 18.21
N GLN A 59 6.34 -12.03 18.92
CA GLN A 59 5.26 -12.98 19.22
C GLN A 59 4.42 -13.29 17.99
N ARG A 60 3.72 -14.42 17.99
CA ARG A 60 2.80 -14.78 16.90
C ARG A 60 1.41 -14.26 17.22
N TYR A 61 0.77 -13.67 16.23
CA TYR A 61 -0.56 -13.09 16.37
C TYR A 61 -1.44 -13.48 15.21
N GLN A 62 -2.70 -13.76 15.51
CA GLN A 62 -3.78 -13.73 14.54
C GLN A 62 -4.54 -12.41 14.67
N TYR A 63 -5.14 -11.96 13.57
CA TYR A 63 -5.85 -10.69 13.54
C TYR A 63 -7.25 -10.87 12.97
N SER A 64 -8.23 -10.19 13.55
CA SER A 64 -9.56 -10.06 12.95
C SER A 64 -9.76 -8.61 12.55
N LEU A 65 -9.98 -8.37 11.25
CA LEU A 65 -10.03 -7.04 10.66
C LEU A 65 -11.46 -6.75 10.20
N GLN A 66 -12.08 -5.71 10.73
CA GLN A 66 -13.41 -5.26 10.32
C GLN A 66 -13.30 -4.07 9.38
N MET A 67 -13.89 -4.16 8.20
CA MET A 67 -13.66 -3.27 7.07
C MET A 67 -14.97 -2.84 6.42
N VAL A 68 -14.98 -1.68 5.74
CA VAL A 68 -16.11 -1.25 4.89
C VAL A 68 -15.84 -1.55 3.42
N SER A 69 -16.82 -2.15 2.73
CA SER A 69 -16.75 -2.37 1.27
C SER A 69 -17.59 -1.35 0.51
N ASP A 70 -16.98 -0.72 -0.50
CA ASP A 70 -17.69 0.12 -1.47
C ASP A 70 -18.59 -0.69 -2.40
N GLN A 71 -18.21 -1.93 -2.73
CA GLN A 71 -19.03 -2.81 -3.57
C GLN A 71 -20.28 -3.30 -2.82
N GLY A 72 -20.24 -3.31 -1.48
CA GLY A 72 -21.36 -3.65 -0.61
C GLY A 72 -22.23 -2.45 -0.18
N ARG A 73 -22.12 -1.28 -0.81
CA ARG A 73 -22.82 -0.04 -0.41
C ARG A 73 -22.50 0.40 1.04
N GLY A 74 -21.25 0.27 1.46
CA GLY A 74 -20.85 0.62 2.83
C GLY A 74 -21.09 -0.49 3.86
N SER A 75 -21.40 -1.71 3.42
CA SER A 75 -21.55 -2.85 4.33
C SER A 75 -20.20 -3.20 4.97
N ALA A 76 -20.24 -3.44 6.29
CA ALA A 76 -19.08 -3.94 7.02
C ALA A 76 -18.87 -5.43 6.74
N TYR A 77 -17.62 -5.85 6.58
CA TYR A 77 -17.21 -7.25 6.45
C TYR A 77 -15.97 -7.51 7.29
N GLN A 78 -15.71 -8.79 7.57
CA GLN A 78 -14.60 -9.22 8.41
C GLN A 78 -13.60 -10.05 7.60
N ILE A 79 -12.31 -9.79 7.80
CA ILE A 79 -11.21 -10.61 7.28
C ILE A 79 -10.47 -11.18 8.48
N ASP A 80 -10.42 -12.51 8.57
CA ASP A 80 -9.60 -13.19 9.55
C ASP A 80 -8.23 -13.50 8.95
N VAL A 81 -7.20 -12.93 9.55
CA VAL A 81 -5.79 -13.13 9.22
C VAL A 81 -5.25 -14.25 10.11
N PRO A 82 -4.69 -15.32 9.53
CA PRO A 82 -4.17 -16.43 10.30
C PRO A 82 -2.97 -16.01 11.16
N CYS A 83 -2.54 -16.86 12.09
CA CYS A 83 -1.35 -16.60 12.90
C CYS A 83 -0.12 -16.30 12.04
N LEU A 84 0.42 -15.09 12.19
CA LEU A 84 1.61 -14.61 11.49
C LEU A 84 2.80 -14.59 12.45
N LYS A 85 3.94 -15.09 12.00
CA LYS A 85 5.24 -14.82 12.64
C LYS A 85 5.70 -13.40 12.29
N LYS A 86 6.65 -12.86 13.06
CA LYS A 86 7.32 -11.60 12.71
C LYS A 86 7.77 -11.56 11.24
N GLY A 87 7.42 -10.49 10.54
CA GLY A 87 7.76 -10.25 9.15
C GLY A 87 6.94 -11.05 8.14
N GLN A 88 6.09 -11.97 8.59
CA GLN A 88 5.24 -12.74 7.69
C GLN A 88 4.09 -11.87 7.19
N LYS A 89 3.84 -11.90 5.89
CA LYS A 89 2.79 -11.12 5.23
C LYS A 89 1.65 -12.03 4.80
N TYR A 90 0.43 -11.56 5.01
CA TYR A 90 -0.79 -12.19 4.53
C TYR A 90 -1.46 -11.29 3.49
N LEU A 91 -1.71 -11.83 2.30
CA LEU A 91 -2.39 -11.13 1.22
C LEU A 91 -3.88 -11.00 1.54
N LEU A 92 -4.37 -9.77 1.59
CA LEU A 92 -5.78 -9.45 1.79
C LEU A 92 -6.49 -9.49 0.42
N LYS A 93 -6.86 -10.71 -0.01
CA LYS A 93 -7.35 -10.99 -1.38
C LYS A 93 -8.62 -10.21 -1.78
N ASP A 94 -9.42 -9.80 -0.81
CA ASP A 94 -10.70 -9.11 -1.00
C ASP A 94 -10.72 -7.72 -0.34
N TYR A 95 -9.54 -7.11 -0.19
CA TYR A 95 -9.40 -5.79 0.42
C TYR A 95 -9.84 -4.68 -0.54
N GLN A 96 -10.95 -4.02 -0.23
CA GLN A 96 -11.61 -3.03 -1.09
C GLN A 96 -11.68 -1.63 -0.46
N GLN A 97 -10.70 -1.28 0.36
CA GLN A 97 -10.78 -0.29 1.44
C GLN A 97 -11.21 1.13 1.05
N TYR A 98 -12.19 1.66 1.81
CA TYR A 98 -12.28 3.07 2.22
C TYR A 98 -11.68 3.26 3.63
N ASP A 99 -12.17 2.51 4.65
CA ASP A 99 -11.75 2.62 6.05
C ASP A 99 -11.66 1.24 6.77
N LEU A 100 -10.67 1.09 7.66
CA LEU A 100 -10.61 0.02 8.67
C LEU A 100 -11.42 0.49 9.89
N LEU A 101 -12.45 -0.27 10.26
CA LEU A 101 -13.35 0.09 11.36
C LEU A 101 -12.80 -0.35 12.70
N ASN A 102 -12.29 -1.59 12.73
CA ASN A 102 -11.78 -2.20 13.94
C ASN A 102 -10.77 -3.29 13.60
N GLU A 103 -9.90 -3.56 14.54
CA GLU A 103 -8.94 -4.64 14.50
C GLU A 103 -8.83 -5.26 15.88
N SER A 104 -8.69 -6.59 15.92
CA SER A 104 -8.47 -7.33 17.16
C SER A 104 -7.28 -8.24 16.98
N GLU A 105 -6.39 -8.23 17.98
CA GLU A 105 -5.19 -9.03 18.05
C GLU A 105 -5.36 -10.13 19.09
N TYR A 106 -4.97 -11.35 18.74
CA TYR A 106 -5.02 -12.49 19.64
C TYR A 106 -3.70 -13.28 19.56
N ASP A 107 -3.15 -13.62 20.72
CA ASP A 107 -1.95 -14.45 20.82
C ASP A 107 -2.17 -15.82 20.15
N CYS A 108 -1.11 -16.28 19.49
CA CYS A 108 -0.89 -17.64 19.06
C CYS A 108 0.43 -18.17 19.68
#